data_AF-G1SHX9-F1
#
_entry.id   AF-G1SHX9-F1
#
_cell.length_a   1.000
_cell.length_b   1.000
_cell.length_c   1.000
_cell.angle_alpha   90.00
_cell.angle_beta   90.00
_cell.angle_gamma   90.00
#
_symmetry.space_group_name_H-M   'P 1'
#
loop_
_entity.id
_entity.type
_entity.pdbx_description
1 polymer ?
#
loop_
_entity_poly.entity_id
_entity_poly.type
_entity_poly.pdbx_seq_one_letter_code
_entity_poly.pdbx_strand_id
1 'polypeptide(L)'
;MPISQGAAGPAEPQHQPREEVKEQTSARAGMSSSGRCCTGVPMLSVQPKGKQKGCAGCHRKIKDRYLLKALDKYWHEDCLKCACCDCRLGEVGSTLYTKANLILCRRDYLRLFGTTGNCAACSKLIPAFEMVMRARDNVYHLDCFACQLCNQRFCVGDKFFLKNNMILCQMDYEEGQLNGSFEAQVQ
;
A
#
# COMPACT_ATOMS: atom_id res chain seq x y z
N MET A 1 37.68 -9.02 -0.16
CA MET A 1 36.46 -8.20 -0.30
C MET A 1 35.54 -8.52 0.86
N PRO A 2 34.91 -7.54 1.54
CA PRO A 2 34.22 -7.81 2.80
C PRO A 2 32.93 -8.61 2.55
N ILE A 3 32.85 -9.77 3.19
CA ILE A 3 31.68 -10.64 3.16
C ILE A 3 30.64 -10.09 4.12
N SER A 4 29.39 -10.27 3.73
CA SER A 4 28.26 -9.60 4.34
C SER A 4 27.34 -10.64 4.95
N GLN A 5 27.33 -10.74 6.26
CA GLN A 5 26.39 -11.62 6.95
C GLN A 5 25.13 -10.83 7.30
N GLY A 6 23.97 -11.39 6.99
CA GLY A 6 22.67 -10.83 7.35
C GLY A 6 21.72 -11.94 7.78
N ALA A 7 20.68 -11.57 8.52
CA ALA A 7 19.54 -12.44 8.78
C ALA A 7 18.39 -12.00 7.86
N ALA A 8 17.69 -12.96 7.26
CA ALA A 8 16.53 -12.69 6.42
C ALA A 8 15.43 -12.01 7.26
N GLY A 9 15.16 -10.74 6.97
CA GLY A 9 14.10 -9.96 7.61
C GLY A 9 12.73 -10.23 6.98
N PRO A 10 11.65 -9.66 7.56
CA PRO A 10 10.34 -9.67 6.91
C PRO A 10 10.39 -8.86 5.61
N ALA A 11 9.54 -9.23 4.65
CA ALA A 11 9.41 -8.48 3.40
C ALA A 11 8.76 -7.12 3.67
N GLU A 12 9.41 -6.05 3.20
CA GLU A 12 8.95 -4.68 3.40
C GLU A 12 8.54 -4.04 2.06
N PRO A 13 7.58 -3.10 2.05
CA PRO A 13 7.26 -2.33 0.86
C PRO A 13 8.44 -1.43 0.47
N GLN A 14 8.64 -1.20 -0.83
CA GLN A 14 9.83 -0.51 -1.34
C GLN A 14 10.02 0.91 -0.78
N HIS A 15 8.95 1.70 -0.62
CA HIS A 15 8.97 2.99 0.08
C HIS A 15 7.54 3.51 0.28
N GLN A 16 7.32 4.32 1.33
CA GLN A 16 6.09 5.07 1.48
C GLN A 16 6.16 6.38 0.68
N PRO A 17 5.14 6.70 -0.12
CA PRO A 17 5.11 7.95 -0.87
C PRO A 17 4.98 9.15 0.09
N ARG A 18 5.73 10.21 -0.21
CA ARG A 18 5.86 11.44 0.61
C ARG A 18 4.72 12.46 0.46
N GLU A 19 3.57 12.10 -0.13
CA GLU A 19 2.52 13.07 -0.48
C GLU A 19 1.18 12.84 0.25
N GLU A 20 0.42 13.94 0.32
CA GLU A 20 -0.76 14.24 1.15
C GLU A 20 -1.80 13.10 1.24
N VAL A 21 -1.53 12.14 2.13
CA VAL A 21 -2.51 11.14 2.56
C VAL A 21 -3.66 11.88 3.22
N LYS A 22 -4.87 11.79 2.65
CA LYS A 22 -6.06 12.34 3.31
C LYS A 22 -6.90 11.21 3.89
N GLU A 23 -7.22 11.37 5.15
CA GLU A 23 -8.14 10.49 5.85
C GLU A 23 -9.58 10.76 5.36
N GLN A 24 -10.25 9.68 5.02
CA GLN A 24 -11.65 9.62 4.67
C GLN A 24 -12.42 9.31 5.95
N THR A 25 -13.12 10.28 6.51
CA THR A 25 -14.00 10.01 7.64
C THR A 25 -15.38 9.67 7.12
N SER A 26 -15.80 8.42 7.28
CA SER A 26 -17.20 7.99 7.08
C SER A 26 -18.03 8.48 8.25
N ALA A 27 -18.77 9.58 8.05
CA ALA A 27 -19.68 10.06 9.07
C ALA A 27 -21.01 9.30 8.92
N ARG A 28 -21.29 8.39 9.86
CA ARG A 28 -22.62 7.80 10.00
C ARG A 28 -23.58 8.79 10.63
N ALA A 29 -23.88 9.87 9.91
CA ALA A 29 -24.91 10.82 10.33
C ALA A 29 -26.28 10.21 10.03
N GLY A 30 -26.74 9.33 10.92
CA GLY A 30 -28.10 8.81 10.86
C GLY A 30 -29.10 9.96 10.83
N MET A 31 -29.72 10.18 9.68
CA MET A 31 -30.95 10.94 9.62
C MET A 31 -31.98 10.10 10.38
N SER A 32 -32.23 10.43 11.65
CA SER A 32 -33.32 9.82 12.41
C SER A 32 -34.62 10.10 11.65
N SER A 33 -35.05 9.09 10.89
CA SER A 33 -36.37 9.02 10.30
C SER A 33 -37.34 8.75 11.44
N SER A 34 -37.84 9.79 12.10
CA SER A 34 -38.99 9.68 12.97
C SER A 34 -40.21 9.30 12.12
N GLY A 35 -40.55 8.02 12.13
CA GLY A 35 -41.90 7.55 11.81
C GLY A 35 -42.90 8.09 12.82
N ARG A 36 -44.08 8.48 12.31
CA ARG A 36 -45.29 9.05 12.95
C ARG A 36 -45.69 8.32 14.25
N CYS A 37 -46.34 8.92 15.26
CA CYS A 37 -47.64 9.59 15.25
C CYS A 37 -47.99 10.24 16.62
N CYS A 38 -48.90 11.24 16.56
CA CYS A 38 -49.88 11.78 17.51
C CYS A 38 -49.51 12.66 18.74
N THR A 39 -50.17 13.84 18.74
CA THR A 39 -50.57 14.76 19.84
C THR A 39 -49.63 15.87 20.31
N GLY A 40 -50.18 17.11 20.31
CA GLY A 40 -49.86 18.16 21.27
C GLY A 40 -48.70 19.11 20.94
N VAL A 41 -49.03 20.34 20.55
CA VAL A 41 -48.16 21.55 20.58
C VAL A 41 -47.76 21.92 22.04
N PRO A 42 -46.76 22.80 22.32
CA PRO A 42 -45.78 23.47 21.45
C PRO A 42 -44.30 23.47 21.96
N MET A 43 -43.39 23.96 21.11
CA MET A 43 -42.02 24.43 21.40
C MET A 43 -40.95 23.43 21.88
N LEU A 44 -40.15 22.93 20.93
CA LEU A 44 -38.70 22.91 21.09
C LEU A 44 -38.02 23.13 19.73
N SER A 45 -37.31 24.25 19.63
CA SER A 45 -36.38 24.70 18.59
C SER A 45 -35.97 23.65 17.56
N VAL A 46 -36.65 23.62 16.40
CA VAL A 46 -36.12 22.99 15.18
C VAL A 46 -34.98 23.87 14.68
N GLN A 47 -33.79 23.62 15.23
CA GLN A 47 -32.54 24.07 14.64
C GLN A 47 -32.34 23.40 13.27
N PRO A 48 -31.56 24.05 12.39
CA PRO A 48 -32.02 24.62 11.15
C PRO A 48 -31.91 23.64 9.99
N LYS A 49 -32.56 23.98 8.87
CA LYS A 49 -32.27 23.50 7.51
C LYS A 49 -30.80 23.09 7.37
N GLY A 50 -30.49 21.81 7.59
CA GLY A 50 -29.14 21.31 7.46
C GLY A 50 -28.70 21.61 6.04
N LYS A 51 -27.68 22.47 5.88
CA LYS A 51 -27.12 22.84 4.58
C LYS A 51 -26.88 21.55 3.79
N GLN A 52 -27.75 21.22 2.84
CA GLN A 52 -27.68 19.99 2.06
C GLN A 52 -26.31 19.98 1.40
N LYS A 53 -25.46 19.08 1.84
CA LYS A 53 -24.09 19.00 1.34
C LYS A 53 -24.17 18.44 -0.09
N GLY A 54 -23.59 19.17 -1.04
CA GLY A 54 -23.48 18.71 -2.42
C GLY A 54 -22.34 17.71 -2.55
N CYS A 55 -22.56 16.64 -3.31
CA CYS A 55 -21.51 15.70 -3.67
C CYS A 55 -20.56 16.36 -4.67
N ALA A 56 -19.25 16.33 -4.41
CA ALA A 56 -18.25 16.91 -5.30
C ALA A 56 -18.07 16.12 -6.62
N GLY A 57 -18.44 14.85 -6.68
CA GLY A 57 -18.31 14.02 -7.88
C GLY A 57 -19.49 14.14 -8.85
N CYS A 58 -20.73 14.19 -8.34
CA CYS A 58 -21.92 14.22 -9.20
C CYS A 58 -22.73 15.52 -9.11
N HIS A 59 -22.26 16.49 -8.32
CA HIS A 59 -22.90 17.80 -8.07
C HIS A 59 -24.35 17.76 -7.56
N ARG A 60 -24.87 16.58 -7.23
CA ARG A 60 -26.20 16.38 -6.66
C ARG A 60 -26.14 16.47 -5.15
N LYS A 61 -27.30 16.79 -4.56
CA LYS A 61 -27.49 16.85 -3.10
C LYS A 61 -27.42 15.45 -2.52
N ILE A 62 -26.63 15.29 -1.46
CA ILE A 62 -26.50 14.02 -0.72
C ILE A 62 -27.75 13.84 0.13
N LYS A 63 -28.56 12.83 -0.21
CA LYS A 63 -29.75 12.40 0.54
C LYS A 63 -29.54 11.07 1.27
N ASP A 64 -28.35 10.48 1.13
CA ASP A 64 -28.02 9.18 1.68
C ASP A 64 -27.92 9.23 3.20
N ARG A 65 -28.19 8.09 3.84
CA ARG A 65 -28.08 7.93 5.30
C ARG A 65 -26.64 8.09 5.79
N TYR A 66 -25.68 7.77 4.94
CA TYR A 66 -24.26 7.85 5.24
C TYR A 66 -23.56 8.68 4.16
N LEU A 67 -22.53 9.42 4.57
CA LEU A 67 -21.76 10.24 3.65
C LEU A 67 -20.27 10.17 3.99
N LEU A 68 -19.46 10.37 2.96
CA LEU A 68 -18.01 10.39 3.07
C LEU A 68 -17.52 11.83 3.05
N LYS A 69 -16.64 12.18 3.99
CA LYS A 69 -15.90 13.44 3.96
C LYS A 69 -14.45 13.15 3.58
N ALA A 70 -14.00 13.76 2.49
CA ALA A 70 -12.66 13.62 1.95
C ALA A 70 -12.24 14.90 1.22
N LEU A 71 -10.97 15.31 1.33
CA LEU A 71 -10.44 16.52 0.66
C LEU A 71 -11.25 17.79 1.00
N ASP A 72 -11.73 17.88 2.24
CA ASP A 72 -12.63 18.94 2.72
C ASP A 72 -13.94 19.09 1.92
N LYS A 73 -14.30 18.05 1.16
CA LYS A 73 -15.53 17.95 0.38
C LYS A 73 -16.35 16.73 0.82
N TYR A 74 -17.60 16.71 0.41
CA TYR A 74 -18.54 15.63 0.72
C TYR A 74 -18.80 14.80 -0.54
N TRP A 75 -18.95 13.49 -0.35
CA TRP A 75 -19.11 12.52 -1.43
C TRP A 75 -20.14 11.45 -1.04
N HIS A 76 -20.84 10.92 -2.04
CA HIS A 76 -21.61 9.68 -1.88
C HIS A 76 -20.66 8.47 -1.80
N GLU A 77 -21.13 7.38 -1.20
CA GLU A 77 -20.43 6.09 -1.14
C GLU A 77 -20.07 5.57 -2.54
N ASP A 78 -20.98 5.74 -3.52
CA ASP A 78 -20.74 5.37 -4.91
C ASP A 78 -19.93 6.38 -5.73
N CYS A 79 -19.86 7.65 -5.28
CA CYS A 79 -19.16 8.70 -6.02
C CYS A 79 -17.67 8.77 -5.66
N LEU A 80 -17.28 8.36 -4.45
CA LEU A 80 -15.89 8.37 -4.01
C LEU A 80 -15.20 7.06 -4.40
N LYS A 81 -14.72 7.01 -5.63
CA LYS A 81 -14.08 5.84 -6.24
C LYS A 81 -12.70 6.17 -6.79
N CYS A 82 -11.85 5.15 -6.88
CA CYS A 82 -10.54 5.26 -7.50
C CYS A 82 -10.70 5.55 -8.99
N ALA A 83 -9.98 6.55 -9.52
CA ALA A 83 -10.01 6.90 -10.93
C ALA A 83 -9.42 5.81 -11.86
N CYS A 84 -8.66 4.86 -11.33
CA CYS A 84 -8.02 3.80 -12.13
C CYS A 84 -8.71 2.44 -12.07
N CYS A 85 -9.25 2.06 -10.91
CA CYS A 85 -9.85 0.74 -10.71
C CYS A 85 -11.34 0.77 -10.36
N ASP A 86 -11.93 1.97 -10.28
CA ASP A 86 -13.33 2.21 -9.89
C ASP A 86 -13.75 1.60 -8.53
N CYS A 87 -12.80 1.11 -7.73
CA CYS A 87 -13.11 0.59 -6.40
C CYS A 87 -13.59 1.71 -5.47
N ARG A 88 -14.59 1.40 -4.64
CA ARG A 88 -15.15 2.30 -3.63
C ARG A 88 -14.13 2.54 -2.52
N LEU A 89 -13.61 3.77 -2.45
CA LEU A 89 -12.58 4.11 -1.49
C LEU A 89 -13.10 4.13 -0.04
N GLY A 90 -14.40 4.32 0.16
CA GLY A 90 -15.03 4.24 1.48
C GLY A 90 -15.06 2.82 2.08
N GLU A 91 -15.01 1.78 1.24
CA GLU A 91 -15.00 0.36 1.68
C GLU A 91 -13.57 -0.20 1.77
N VAL A 92 -12.70 0.17 0.83
CA VAL A 92 -11.34 -0.40 0.69
C VAL A 92 -10.37 0.12 1.76
N GLY A 93 -10.63 1.29 2.35
CA GLY A 93 -9.88 1.76 3.53
C GLY A 93 -10.05 3.25 3.82
N SER A 94 -9.71 3.67 5.04
CA SER A 94 -9.91 5.06 5.48
C SER A 94 -8.92 6.06 4.88
N THR A 95 -7.99 5.64 4.02
CA THR A 95 -6.96 6.51 3.42
C THR A 95 -7.11 6.55 1.91
N LEU A 96 -7.07 7.75 1.35
CA LEU A 96 -6.99 7.96 -0.10
C LEU A 96 -5.78 8.81 -0.45
N TYR A 97 -5.37 8.69 -1.71
CA TYR A 97 -4.24 9.42 -2.24
C TYR A 97 -4.74 10.32 -3.35
N THR A 98 -4.29 11.57 -3.34
CA THR A 98 -4.60 12.53 -4.41
C THR A 98 -3.35 13.03 -5.08
N LYS A 99 -3.30 12.92 -6.40
CA LYS A 99 -2.20 13.43 -7.22
C LYS A 99 -2.70 13.79 -8.61
N ALA A 100 -2.23 14.92 -9.14
CA ALA A 100 -2.64 15.45 -10.45
C ALA A 100 -4.17 15.53 -10.63
N ASN A 101 -4.89 15.96 -9.58
CA ASN A 101 -6.37 16.03 -9.52
C ASN A 101 -7.10 14.67 -9.64
N LEU A 102 -6.39 13.54 -9.54
CA LEU A 102 -6.98 12.21 -9.50
C LEU A 102 -7.04 11.71 -8.06
N ILE A 103 -8.16 11.06 -7.72
CA ILE A 103 -8.33 10.34 -6.44
C ILE A 103 -8.03 8.87 -6.70
N LEU A 104 -7.06 8.33 -5.99
CA LEU A 104 -6.52 6.99 -6.22
C LEU A 104 -6.53 6.17 -4.93
N CYS A 105 -6.69 4.85 -5.10
CA CYS A 105 -6.49 3.90 -4.01
C CYS A 105 -4.99 3.73 -3.74
N ARG A 106 -4.64 3.26 -2.53
CA ARG A 106 -3.23 2.99 -2.16
C ARG A 106 -2.49 2.17 -3.21
N ARG A 107 -3.13 1.13 -3.75
CA ARG A 107 -2.53 0.22 -4.74
C ARG A 107 -2.22 0.91 -6.05
N ASP A 108 -3.18 1.62 -6.65
CA ASP A 108 -2.97 2.31 -7.92
C ASP A 108 -2.05 3.52 -7.79
N TYR A 109 -2.13 4.20 -6.65
CA TYR A 109 -1.23 5.30 -6.36
C TYR A 109 0.23 4.83 -6.31
N LEU A 110 0.51 3.75 -5.56
CA LEU A 110 1.84 3.14 -5.53
C LEU A 110 2.25 2.63 -6.92
N ARG A 111 1.33 2.01 -7.67
CA ARG A 111 1.61 1.50 -9.02
C ARG A 111 2.01 2.60 -10.01
N LEU A 112 1.38 3.76 -9.95
CA LEU A 112 1.60 4.86 -10.91
C LEU A 112 2.69 5.84 -10.46
N PHE A 113 2.79 6.10 -9.16
CA PHE A 113 3.64 7.17 -8.61
C PHE A 113 4.58 6.71 -7.50
N GLY A 114 4.53 5.44 -7.13
CA GLY A 114 5.49 4.88 -6.19
C GLY A 114 6.87 4.75 -6.84
N THR A 115 7.90 4.82 -6.01
CA THR A 115 9.28 4.62 -6.45
C THR A 115 9.50 3.14 -6.75
N THR A 116 9.74 2.81 -8.02
CA THR A 116 10.14 1.47 -8.45
C THR A 116 11.63 1.26 -8.15
N GLY A 117 11.99 0.08 -7.66
CA GLY A 117 13.37 -0.35 -7.47
C GLY A 117 13.84 -1.29 -8.58
N ASN A 118 15.11 -1.64 -8.57
CA ASN A 118 15.69 -2.66 -9.46
C ASN A 118 16.15 -3.85 -8.64
N CYS A 119 15.81 -5.06 -9.08
CA CYS A 119 16.26 -6.28 -8.43
C CYS A 119 17.73 -6.52 -8.72
N ALA A 120 18.58 -6.61 -7.70
CA ALA A 120 20.02 -6.84 -7.88
C ALA A 120 20.36 -8.26 -8.39
N ALA A 121 19.45 -9.24 -8.27
CA ALA A 121 19.66 -10.60 -8.77
C ALA A 121 19.24 -10.79 -10.23
N CYS A 122 18.09 -10.26 -10.64
CA CYS A 122 17.57 -10.46 -12.01
C CYS A 122 17.62 -9.19 -12.88
N SER A 123 18.06 -8.05 -12.33
CA SER A 123 18.12 -6.74 -12.98
C SER A 123 16.78 -6.22 -13.54
N LYS A 124 15.66 -6.87 -13.18
CA LYS A 124 14.31 -6.45 -13.59
C LYS A 124 13.77 -5.37 -12.65
N LEU A 125 12.86 -4.57 -13.17
CA LEU A 125 12.13 -3.54 -12.41
C LEU A 125 11.20 -4.20 -11.40
N ILE A 126 11.26 -3.72 -10.17
CA ILE A 126 10.35 -4.09 -9.09
C ILE A 126 9.29 -2.98 -8.95
N PRO A 127 7.99 -3.30 -9.13
CA PRO A 127 6.91 -2.35 -8.90
C PRO A 127 6.87 -1.85 -7.45
N ALA A 128 6.52 -0.59 -7.25
CA ALA A 128 6.51 0.02 -5.91
C ALA A 128 5.44 -0.55 -4.95
N PHE A 129 4.43 -1.25 -5.48
CA PHE A 129 3.42 -1.94 -4.68
C PHE A 129 3.84 -3.36 -4.26
N GLU A 130 4.93 -3.88 -4.82
CA GLU A 130 5.42 -5.23 -4.54
C GLU A 130 6.22 -5.24 -3.23
N MET A 131 6.08 -6.33 -2.49
CA MET A 131 6.90 -6.59 -1.31
C MET A 131 8.28 -7.05 -1.74
N VAL A 132 9.32 -6.57 -1.06
CA VAL A 132 10.70 -6.88 -1.43
C VAL A 132 11.53 -7.31 -0.24
N MET A 133 12.56 -8.10 -0.53
CA MET A 133 13.64 -8.37 0.41
C MET A 133 14.72 -7.30 0.24
N ARG A 134 15.16 -6.72 1.35
CA ARG A 134 16.29 -5.79 1.39
C ARG A 134 17.48 -6.48 2.04
N ALA A 135 18.62 -6.46 1.36
CA ALA A 135 19.88 -6.94 1.91
C ALA A 135 20.95 -5.87 1.68
N ARG A 136 21.35 -5.21 2.76
CA ARG A 136 22.19 -4.00 2.72
C ARG A 136 21.53 -2.92 1.84
N ASP A 137 22.25 -2.45 0.82
CA ASP A 137 21.82 -1.42 -0.12
C ASP A 137 21.08 -2.00 -1.34
N ASN A 138 21.02 -3.33 -1.47
CA ASN A 138 20.40 -4.01 -2.59
C ASN A 138 18.96 -4.45 -2.28
N VAL A 139 18.12 -4.45 -3.32
CA VAL A 139 16.72 -4.88 -3.25
C VAL A 139 16.52 -6.09 -4.15
N TYR A 140 15.71 -7.03 -3.69
CA TYR A 140 15.44 -8.29 -4.37
C TYR A 140 13.93 -8.59 -4.37
N HIS A 141 13.42 -9.21 -5.43
CA HIS A 141 12.09 -9.83 -5.39
C HIS A 141 12.07 -10.95 -4.35
N LEU A 142 10.88 -11.25 -3.81
CA LEU A 142 10.68 -12.41 -2.93
C LEU A 142 11.19 -13.71 -3.56
N ASP A 143 10.89 -13.90 -4.85
CA ASP A 143 11.28 -15.10 -5.58
C ASP A 143 12.78 -15.12 -5.95
N CYS A 144 13.42 -13.94 -6.02
CA CYS A 144 14.84 -13.83 -6.32
C CYS A 144 15.72 -13.92 -5.07
N PHE A 145 15.14 -13.84 -3.87
CA PHE A 145 15.87 -13.96 -2.62
C PHE A 145 16.07 -15.43 -2.24
N ALA A 146 16.95 -16.09 -2.98
CA ALA A 146 17.32 -17.49 -2.80
C ALA A 146 18.84 -17.66 -2.98
N CYS A 147 19.38 -18.76 -2.45
CA CYS A 147 20.77 -19.11 -2.68
C CYS A 147 21.02 -19.28 -4.18
N GLN A 148 22.06 -18.67 -4.74
CA GLN A 148 22.35 -18.80 -6.17
C GLN A 148 23.00 -20.14 -6.58
N LEU A 149 23.40 -20.97 -5.60
CA LEU A 149 23.99 -22.29 -5.86
C LEU A 149 22.95 -23.40 -5.77
N CYS A 150 22.23 -23.48 -4.65
CA CYS A 150 21.22 -24.51 -4.44
C CYS A 150 19.77 -24.07 -4.72
N ASN A 151 19.53 -22.81 -5.07
CA ASN A 151 18.19 -22.21 -5.24
C ASN A 151 17.28 -22.34 -4.01
N GLN A 152 17.84 -22.60 -2.83
CA GLN A 152 17.10 -22.69 -1.58
C GLN A 152 16.58 -21.31 -1.17
N ARG A 153 15.29 -21.24 -0.86
CA ARG A 153 14.64 -20.04 -0.31
C ARG A 153 14.94 -19.90 1.18
N PHE A 154 15.14 -18.67 1.63
CA PHE A 154 15.38 -18.35 3.03
C PHE A 154 14.07 -18.07 3.77
N CYS A 155 13.92 -18.65 4.96
CA CYS A 155 12.90 -18.28 5.91
C CYS A 155 13.32 -17.07 6.73
N VAL A 156 12.35 -16.37 7.32
CA VAL A 156 12.64 -15.25 8.23
C VAL A 156 13.47 -15.76 9.40
N GLY A 157 14.59 -15.10 9.67
CA GLY A 157 15.56 -15.51 10.69
C GLY A 157 16.69 -16.40 10.19
N ASP A 158 16.61 -16.92 8.96
CA ASP A 158 17.72 -17.68 8.38
C ASP A 158 18.91 -16.77 8.10
N LYS A 159 20.12 -17.31 8.33
CA LYS A 159 21.37 -16.62 8.02
C LYS A 159 21.68 -16.77 6.54
N PHE A 160 22.01 -15.65 5.92
CA PHE A 160 22.49 -15.62 4.54
C PHE A 160 23.81 -14.84 4.44
N PHE A 161 24.57 -15.16 3.41
CA PHE A 161 25.86 -14.56 3.12
C PHE A 161 25.77 -13.87 1.77
N LEU A 162 26.14 -12.60 1.71
CA LEU A 162 26.17 -11.81 0.49
C LEU A 162 27.62 -11.54 0.07
N LYS A 163 28.02 -12.06 -1.09
CA LYS A 163 29.36 -11.94 -1.69
C LYS A 163 29.21 -11.53 -3.16
N ASN A 164 29.73 -10.36 -3.54
CA ASN A 164 29.60 -9.81 -4.92
C ASN A 164 28.16 -9.83 -5.46
N ASN A 165 27.19 -9.39 -4.65
CA ASN A 165 25.75 -9.43 -4.94
C ASN A 165 25.12 -10.83 -5.07
N MET A 166 25.89 -11.91 -4.92
CA MET A 166 25.37 -13.27 -4.84
C MET A 166 24.95 -13.59 -3.41
N ILE A 167 23.73 -14.06 -3.25
CA ILE A 167 23.17 -14.52 -1.99
C ILE A 167 23.47 -16.02 -1.88
N LEU A 168 24.05 -16.42 -0.75
CA LEU A 168 24.46 -17.78 -0.47
C LEU A 168 23.89 -18.22 0.88
N CYS A 169 23.50 -19.49 0.97
CA CYS A 169 23.12 -20.07 2.25
C CYS A 169 24.37 -20.38 3.08
N GLN A 170 24.18 -20.65 4.38
CA GLN A 170 25.29 -20.96 5.26
C GLN A 170 26.10 -22.18 4.80
N MET A 171 25.43 -23.24 4.35
CA MET A 171 26.08 -24.48 3.90
C MET A 171 26.96 -24.25 2.68
N ASP A 172 26.40 -23.70 1.60
CA ASP A 172 27.15 -23.47 0.35
C ASP A 172 28.26 -22.43 0.53
N TYR A 173 28.05 -21.46 1.43
CA TYR A 173 29.09 -20.49 1.77
C TYR A 173 30.27 -21.15 2.48
N GLU A 174 30.02 -21.98 3.48
CA GLU A 174 31.06 -22.71 4.23
C GLU A 174 31.80 -23.71 3.32
N GLU A 175 31.06 -24.44 2.47
CA GLU A 175 31.63 -25.38 1.50
C GLU A 175 32.48 -24.68 0.43
N GLY A 176 32.00 -23.56 -0.13
CA GLY A 176 32.75 -22.78 -1.11
C GLY A 176 34.01 -22.11 -0.56
N GLN A 177 34.11 -21.91 0.76
CA GLN A 177 35.33 -21.42 1.42
C GLN A 177 36.39 -22.51 1.55
N LEU A 178 35.98 -23.75 1.78
CA LEU A 178 36.90 -24.89 1.90
C LEU A 178 37.46 -25.32 0.55
N ASN A 179 36.67 -25.17 -0.52
CA ASN A 179 37.01 -25.71 -1.84
C ASN A 179 37.77 -24.71 -2.75
N GLY A 180 37.93 -23.45 -2.33
CA GLY A 180 38.68 -22.42 -3.08
C GLY A 180 38.09 -22.01 -4.44
N SER A 181 37.08 -22.71 -4.95
CA SER A 181 36.46 -22.50 -6.25
C SER A 181 35.28 -21.53 -6.15
N PHE A 182 35.56 -20.23 -6.15
CA PHE A 182 34.60 -19.23 -6.63
C PHE A 182 34.90 -18.81 -8.08
N GLU A 183 35.70 -19.60 -8.79
CA GLU A 183 35.97 -19.38 -10.21
C GLU A 183 34.83 -19.92 -11.07
N ALA A 184 34.31 -19.02 -11.89
CA ALA A 184 33.63 -19.26 -13.17
C ALA A 184 32.26 -19.93 -13.15
N GLN A 185 31.20 -19.13 -12.97
CA GLN A 185 29.97 -19.32 -13.76
C GLN A 185 29.19 -18.01 -13.90
N VAL A 186 29.75 -17.09 -14.69
CA VAL A 186 28.94 -16.16 -15.48
C VAL A 186 29.24 -16.51 -16.93
N GLN A 187 28.31 -17.25 -17.54
CA GLN A 187 28.27 -17.52 -18.95
C GLN A 187 27.16 -16.69 -19.57
#